data_AF-A0A841GVE7-F1
#
_entry.id   AF-A0A841GVE7-F1
#
_cell.length_a   1.000
_cell.length_b   1.000
_cell.length_c   1.000
_cell.angle_alpha   90.00
_cell.angle_beta   90.00
_cell.angle_gamma   90.00
#
_symmetry.space_group_name_H-M   'P 1'
#
loop_
_entity.id
_entity.type
_entity.pdbx_description
1 polymer ?
#
loop_
_entity_poly.entity_id
_entity_poly.type
_entity_poly.pdbx_seq_one_letter_code
_entity_poly.pdbx_strand_id
1 'polypeptide(L)'
;MQFCRQRGCEVAVDLVPHDLYDRLSLSELQQLTNDSTIIISEVQTLNGFTTGHQSGILNLKDALASSSNIRHLLPNRWLLLKFGIGNMDQFLVVSPAGKACSGYTGFRDLSDTTGFGDRVTAKELYLILTSGIEGWAEPKIDLNREHNIP
;
A
#
# COMPACT_ATOMS: atom_id res chain seq x y z
N MET A 1 -3.07 -18.47 4.77
CA MET A 1 -1.88 -17.88 4.09
C MET A 1 -0.68 -18.81 4.15
N GLN A 2 -0.42 -19.45 5.30
CA GLN A 2 0.61 -20.49 5.46
C GLN A 2 0.69 -21.54 4.34
N PHE A 3 -0.44 -22.10 3.89
CA PHE A 3 -0.48 -23.09 2.80
C PHE A 3 0.14 -22.58 1.49
N CYS A 4 -0.06 -21.30 1.17
CA CYS A 4 0.50 -20.65 -0.02
C CYS A 4 2.00 -20.40 0.15
N ARG A 5 2.41 -19.89 1.33
CA ARG A 5 3.84 -19.66 1.65
C ARG A 5 4.67 -20.94 1.60
N GLN A 6 4.13 -22.04 2.11
CA GLN A 6 4.78 -23.37 2.05
C GLN A 6 5.03 -23.87 0.62
N ARG A 7 4.34 -23.29 -0.38
CA ARG A 7 4.52 -23.60 -1.80
C ARG A 7 5.34 -22.54 -2.55
N GLY A 8 5.96 -21.60 -1.84
CA GLY A 8 6.74 -20.51 -2.42
C GLY A 8 5.89 -19.42 -3.07
N CYS A 9 4.58 -19.37 -2.81
CA CYS A 9 3.75 -18.28 -3.32
C CYS A 9 4.00 -17.00 -2.52
N GLU A 10 4.04 -15.86 -3.21
CA GLU A 10 3.92 -14.56 -2.56
C GLU A 10 2.47 -14.30 -2.15
N VAL A 11 2.30 -13.66 -0.98
CA VAL A 11 0.97 -13.40 -0.41
C VAL A 11 0.81 -11.89 -0.24
N ALA A 12 -0.21 -11.33 -0.88
CA ALA A 12 -0.62 -9.95 -0.65
C ALA A 12 -1.83 -9.92 0.29
N VAL A 13 -1.83 -9.01 1.26
CA VAL A 13 -2.94 -8.74 2.17
C VAL A 13 -3.36 -7.30 1.99
N ASP A 14 -4.62 -7.06 1.62
CA ASP A 14 -5.21 -5.71 1.56
C ASP A 14 -5.98 -5.43 2.85
N LEU A 15 -5.56 -4.39 3.57
CA LEU A 15 -6.14 -3.97 4.84
C LEU A 15 -7.36 -3.09 4.57
N VAL A 16 -8.49 -3.77 4.44
CA VAL A 16 -9.81 -3.16 4.26
C VAL A 16 -10.78 -3.71 5.30
N PRO A 17 -11.79 -2.92 5.73
CA PRO A 17 -12.06 -1.52 5.36
C PRO A 17 -11.06 -0.50 5.95
N HIS A 18 -11.17 0.78 5.61
CA HIS A 18 -10.23 1.81 6.08
C HIS A 18 -10.29 2.04 7.60
N ASP A 19 -11.39 1.66 8.27
CA ASP A 19 -11.61 1.67 9.72
C ASP A 19 -11.23 0.35 10.39
N LEU A 20 -10.42 -0.51 9.75
CA LEU A 20 -10.03 -1.81 10.31
C LEU A 20 -9.35 -1.70 11.69
N TYR A 21 -8.68 -0.58 11.97
CA TYR A 21 -8.05 -0.28 13.26
C TYR A 21 -9.05 -0.13 14.42
N ASP A 22 -10.33 0.13 14.13
CA ASP A 22 -11.39 0.17 15.16
C ASP A 22 -11.89 -1.23 15.56
N ARG A 23 -11.50 -2.25 14.78
CA ARG A 23 -12.03 -3.62 14.89
C ARG A 23 -10.96 -4.65 15.23
N LEU A 24 -9.70 -4.36 14.90
CA LEU A 24 -8.55 -5.21 15.20
C LEU A 24 -7.59 -4.49 16.13
N SER A 25 -7.10 -5.24 17.10
CA SER A 25 -5.91 -4.85 17.85
C SER A 25 -4.65 -4.94 16.99
N LEU A 26 -3.59 -4.27 17.43
CA LEU A 26 -2.26 -4.40 16.83
C LEU A 26 -1.77 -5.85 16.78
N SER A 27 -2.05 -6.64 17.83
CA SER A 27 -1.63 -8.05 17.87
C SER A 27 -2.35 -8.88 16.81
N GLU A 28 -3.65 -8.65 16.61
CA GLU A 28 -4.42 -9.34 15.57
C GLU A 28 -3.97 -8.93 14.17
N LEU A 29 -3.64 -7.64 13.95
CA LEU A 29 -3.04 -7.19 12.70
C LEU A 29 -1.72 -7.94 12.41
N GLN A 30 -0.85 -8.07 13.41
CA GLN A 30 0.42 -8.78 13.26
C GLN A 30 0.19 -10.26 12.93
N GLN A 31 -0.77 -10.91 13.59
CA GLN A 31 -1.12 -12.30 13.30
C GLN A 31 -1.67 -12.45 11.88
N LEU A 32 -2.58 -11.55 11.47
CA LEU A 32 -3.16 -11.53 10.13
C LEU A 32 -2.09 -11.36 9.05
N THR A 33 -1.08 -10.53 9.30
CA THR A 33 -0.05 -10.18 8.31
C THR A 33 1.22 -11.02 8.43
N ASN A 34 1.28 -11.96 9.37
CA ASN A 34 2.50 -12.72 9.66
C ASN A 34 3.02 -13.49 8.44
N ASP A 35 2.12 -14.03 7.63
CA ASP A 35 2.49 -14.84 6.45
C ASP A 35 2.45 -14.03 5.14
N SER A 36 2.25 -12.72 5.18
CA SER A 36 2.22 -11.90 3.97
C SER A 36 3.63 -11.58 3.48
N THR A 37 3.74 -11.25 2.20
CA THR A 37 4.92 -10.65 1.59
C THR A 37 4.67 -9.16 1.35
N ILE A 38 3.44 -8.84 0.95
CA ILE A 38 2.99 -7.50 0.59
C ILE A 38 1.80 -7.16 1.47
N ILE A 39 1.83 -5.97 2.03
CA ILE A 39 0.71 -5.38 2.75
C ILE A 39 0.27 -4.15 1.98
N ILE A 40 -1.00 -4.16 1.60
CA ILE A 40 -1.66 -3.08 0.89
C ILE A 40 -2.57 -2.40 1.91
N SER A 41 -2.54 -1.08 1.97
CA SER A 41 -3.32 -0.34 2.95
C SER A 41 -3.55 1.08 2.48
N GLU A 42 -4.57 1.74 3.02
CA GLU A 42 -4.58 3.20 3.04
C GLU A 42 -3.64 3.72 4.14
N VAL A 43 -3.05 4.90 3.90
CA VAL A 43 -2.20 5.59 4.89
C VAL A 43 -3.00 5.85 6.18
N GLN A 44 -4.27 6.22 6.04
CA GLN A 44 -5.16 6.46 7.17
C GLN A 44 -5.33 5.20 8.04
N THR A 45 -5.51 4.04 7.43
CA THR A 45 -5.66 2.77 8.16
C THR A 45 -4.43 2.48 9.03
N LEU A 46 -3.22 2.66 8.49
CA LEU A 46 -1.98 2.43 9.25
C LEU A 46 -1.75 3.48 10.35
N ASN A 47 -2.14 4.73 10.10
CA ASN A 47 -2.09 5.77 11.12
C ASN A 47 -3.04 5.45 12.28
N GLY A 48 -4.23 4.90 11.99
CA GLY A 48 -5.16 4.41 13.00
C GLY A 48 -4.54 3.41 13.96
N PHE A 49 -3.75 2.46 13.44
CA PHE A 49 -3.04 1.46 14.26
C PHE A 49 -1.87 2.03 15.10
N THR A 50 -1.25 3.14 14.68
CA THR A 50 0.01 3.62 15.29
C THR A 50 -0.14 4.91 16.09
N THR A 51 -0.82 5.90 15.52
CA THR A 51 -0.98 7.24 16.09
C THR A 51 -2.42 7.57 16.45
N GLY A 52 -3.37 6.69 16.11
CA GLY A 52 -4.81 6.94 16.16
C GLY A 52 -5.33 7.64 14.90
N HIS A 53 -6.62 7.98 14.92
CA HIS A 53 -7.32 8.52 13.76
C HIS A 53 -6.74 9.87 13.30
N GLN A 54 -6.39 9.95 12.02
CA GLN A 54 -6.03 11.19 11.35
C GLN A 54 -7.07 11.53 10.30
N SER A 55 -7.60 12.76 10.37
CA SER A 55 -8.50 13.33 9.39
C SER A 55 -7.75 14.26 8.45
N GLY A 56 -8.04 14.22 7.15
CA GLY A 56 -7.54 15.19 6.18
C GLY A 56 -7.01 14.54 4.89
N ILE A 57 -6.54 15.40 3.99
CA ILE A 57 -5.88 14.96 2.75
C ILE A 57 -4.45 14.57 3.10
N LEU A 58 -4.13 13.29 2.90
CA LEU A 58 -2.80 12.73 3.19
C LEU A 58 -1.88 12.92 1.98
N ASN A 59 -0.61 13.24 2.27
CA ASN A 59 0.42 13.46 1.26
C ASN A 59 1.60 12.49 1.45
N LEU A 60 2.63 12.64 0.61
CA LEU A 60 3.79 11.75 0.60
C LEU A 60 4.54 11.75 1.94
N LYS A 61 4.63 12.89 2.63
CA LYS A 61 5.27 12.98 3.94
C LYS A 61 4.51 12.16 4.97
N ASP A 62 3.17 12.20 4.93
CA ASP A 62 2.32 11.42 5.83
C ASP A 62 2.46 9.93 5.55
N ALA A 63 2.52 9.53 4.28
CA ALA A 63 2.74 8.14 3.87
C ALA A 63 4.11 7.61 4.32
N LEU A 64 5.17 8.41 4.18
CA LEU A 64 6.51 8.06 4.67
C LEU A 64 6.53 7.91 6.19
N ALA A 65 5.93 8.86 6.92
CA ALA A 65 5.83 8.80 8.37
C ALA A 65 5.06 7.54 8.82
N SER A 66 3.91 7.26 8.19
CA SER A 66 3.10 6.07 8.44
C SER A 66 3.90 4.78 8.24
N SER A 67 4.62 4.69 7.11
CA SER A 67 5.46 3.53 6.78
C SER A 67 6.61 3.32 7.77
N SER A 68 7.18 4.40 8.30
CA SER A 68 8.22 4.35 9.33
C SER A 68 7.64 3.88 10.65
N ASN A 69 6.50 4.45 11.06
CA ASN A 69 5.83 4.13 12.32
C ASN A 69 5.41 2.67 12.39
N ILE A 70 4.88 2.10 11.30
CA ILE A 70 4.39 0.71 11.29
C ILE A 70 5.52 -0.33 11.13
N ARG A 71 6.74 0.10 10.74
CA ARG A 71 7.81 -0.81 10.30
C ARG A 71 8.23 -1.83 11.38
N HIS A 72 8.28 -1.39 12.63
CA HIS A 72 8.65 -2.25 13.75
C HIS A 72 7.59 -3.33 14.03
N LEU A 73 6.32 -3.07 13.65
CA LEU A 73 5.21 -4.01 13.80
C LEU A 73 5.10 -4.97 12.63
N LEU A 74 5.48 -4.51 11.42
CA LEU A 74 5.41 -5.25 10.16
C LEU A 74 6.82 -5.39 9.53
N PRO A 75 7.77 -6.05 10.23
CA PRO A 75 9.13 -6.18 9.73
C PRO A 75 9.17 -7.08 8.50
N ASN A 76 10.12 -6.82 7.60
CA ASN A 76 10.39 -7.65 6.42
C ASN A 76 9.20 -7.80 5.45
N ARG A 77 8.36 -6.76 5.32
CA ARG A 77 7.22 -6.73 4.37
C ARG A 77 7.36 -5.58 3.39
N TRP A 78 6.90 -5.80 2.17
CA TRP A 78 6.61 -4.70 1.26
C TRP A 78 5.33 -4.00 1.71
N LEU A 79 5.34 -2.68 1.67
CA LEU A 79 4.15 -1.87 1.92
C LEU A 79 3.74 -1.19 0.61
N LEU A 80 2.46 -1.25 0.27
CA LEU A 80 1.83 -0.46 -0.78
C LEU A 80 0.75 0.42 -0.16
N LEU A 81 1.01 1.72 -0.09
CA LEU A 81 0.19 2.69 0.62
C LEU A 81 -0.56 3.57 -0.37
N LYS A 82 -1.89 3.47 -0.30
CA LYS A 82 -2.84 4.34 -1.01
C LYS A 82 -3.11 5.57 -0.15
N PHE A 83 -3.15 6.78 -0.73
CA PHE A 83 -3.29 8.00 0.06
C PHE A 83 -4.77 8.33 0.39
N GLY A 84 -5.70 7.58 -0.19
CA GLY A 84 -7.14 7.74 0.04
C GLY A 84 -7.80 8.73 -0.92
N ILE A 85 -9.10 8.96 -0.73
CA ILE A 85 -9.95 9.70 -1.67
C ILE A 85 -9.47 11.13 -1.96
N GLY A 86 -8.91 11.82 -0.95
CA GLY A 86 -8.43 13.20 -1.10
C GLY A 86 -7.14 13.33 -1.91
N ASN A 87 -6.44 12.22 -2.15
CA ASN A 87 -5.21 12.18 -2.92
C ASN A 87 -5.11 10.84 -3.66
N MET A 88 -6.16 10.52 -4.41
CA MET A 88 -6.33 9.22 -5.05
C MET A 88 -5.34 8.97 -6.19
N ASP A 89 -4.72 10.04 -6.70
CA ASP A 89 -3.81 9.96 -7.83
C ASP A 89 -2.41 9.46 -7.45
N GLN A 90 -2.13 9.29 -6.15
CA GLN A 90 -0.82 8.93 -5.62
C GLN A 90 -0.82 7.65 -4.78
N PHE A 91 0.32 6.97 -4.83
CA PHE A 91 0.64 5.86 -3.94
C PHE A 91 2.13 5.88 -3.54
N LEU A 92 2.47 5.13 -2.50
CA LEU A 92 3.84 4.91 -2.04
C LEU A 92 4.10 3.41 -1.89
N VAL A 93 5.22 2.94 -2.40
CA VAL A 93 5.74 1.61 -2.09
C VAL A 93 6.99 1.70 -1.25
N VAL A 94 7.07 0.87 -0.22
CA VAL A 94 8.20 0.80 0.71
C VAL A 94 8.70 -0.63 0.82
N SER A 95 9.97 -0.83 0.50
CA SER A 95 10.62 -2.14 0.57
C SER A 95 10.86 -2.58 2.02
N PRO A 96 11.14 -3.88 2.25
CA PRO A 96 11.60 -4.39 3.54
C PRO A 96 12.79 -3.63 4.13
N ALA A 97 13.70 -3.13 3.27
CA ALA A 97 14.87 -2.36 3.66
C ALA A 97 14.58 -0.87 3.92
N GLY A 98 13.31 -0.44 3.83
CA GLY A 98 12.91 0.95 4.04
C GLY A 98 13.12 1.88 2.84
N LYS A 99 13.50 1.36 1.67
CA LYS A 99 13.56 2.17 0.44
C LYS A 99 12.14 2.47 -0.03
N ALA A 100 11.87 3.73 -0.36
CA ALA A 100 10.54 4.18 -0.75
C ALA A 100 10.52 4.72 -2.19
N CYS A 101 9.46 4.41 -2.92
CA CYS A 101 9.19 4.90 -4.27
C CYS A 101 7.72 5.36 -4.35
N SER A 102 7.50 6.62 -4.73
CA SER A 102 6.14 7.14 -4.99
C SER A 102 5.80 7.02 -6.47
N GLY A 103 4.52 6.85 -6.76
CA GLY A 103 4.01 6.77 -8.12
C GLY A 103 2.61 7.34 -8.24
N TYR A 104 2.10 7.34 -9.48
CA TYR A 104 0.76 7.81 -9.78
C TYR A 104 -0.16 6.64 -10.13
N THR A 105 -1.36 6.61 -9.55
CA THR A 105 -2.37 5.59 -9.85
C THR A 105 -2.99 5.80 -11.24
N GLY A 106 -2.93 7.04 -11.74
CA GLY A 106 -3.53 7.45 -13.01
C GLY A 106 -5.03 7.78 -12.92
N PHE A 107 -5.60 7.82 -11.72
CA PHE A 107 -6.99 8.22 -11.48
C PHE A 107 -7.02 9.61 -10.87
N ARG A 108 -7.82 10.51 -11.45
CA ARG A 108 -8.09 11.86 -10.94
C ARG A 108 -9.59 12.11 -11.03
N ASP A 109 -10.14 12.78 -10.02
CA ASP A 109 -11.52 13.29 -9.99
C ASP A 109 -12.58 12.29 -10.46
N LEU A 110 -12.72 11.17 -9.72
CA LEU A 110 -13.75 10.18 -10.00
C LEU A 110 -15.12 10.65 -9.46
N SER A 111 -16.14 10.65 -10.32
CA SER A 111 -17.53 10.92 -9.95
C SER A 111 -18.16 9.79 -9.12
N ASP A 112 -17.64 8.57 -9.26
CA ASP A 112 -17.96 7.41 -8.44
C ASP A 112 -16.67 6.73 -7.98
N THR A 113 -16.51 6.61 -6.66
CA THR A 113 -15.33 6.03 -6.02
C THR A 113 -15.55 4.57 -5.61
N THR A 114 -16.71 4.00 -5.91
CA THR A 114 -17.03 2.59 -5.60
C THR A 114 -16.07 1.65 -6.33
N GLY A 115 -15.41 0.77 -5.58
CA GLY A 115 -14.44 -0.19 -6.12
C GLY A 115 -13.14 0.44 -6.62
N PHE A 116 -12.92 1.74 -6.38
CA PHE A 116 -11.68 2.42 -6.75
C PHE A 116 -10.45 1.76 -6.12
N GLY A 117 -10.51 1.51 -4.81
CA GLY A 117 -9.44 0.86 -4.07
C GLY A 117 -9.07 -0.50 -4.66
N ASP A 118 -10.06 -1.30 -5.04
CA ASP A 118 -9.86 -2.63 -5.63
C ASP A 118 -9.20 -2.55 -7.02
N ARG A 119 -9.62 -1.58 -7.85
CA ARG A 119 -9.02 -1.34 -9.16
C ARG A 119 -7.55 -0.92 -9.07
N VAL A 120 -7.23 -0.01 -8.15
CA VAL A 120 -5.84 0.39 -7.89
C VAL A 120 -5.05 -0.80 -7.38
N THR A 121 -5.54 -1.51 -6.35
CA THR A 121 -4.89 -2.70 -5.81
C THR A 121 -4.60 -3.73 -6.92
N ALA A 122 -5.57 -4.03 -7.79
CA ALA A 122 -5.39 -4.98 -8.88
C ALA A 122 -4.36 -4.52 -9.92
N LYS A 123 -4.40 -3.23 -10.32
CA LYS A 123 -3.44 -2.65 -11.26
C LYS A 123 -2.02 -2.68 -10.72
N GLU A 124 -1.83 -2.24 -9.47
CA GLU A 124 -0.49 -2.20 -8.87
C GLU A 124 0.05 -3.61 -8.64
N LEU A 125 -0.79 -4.56 -8.21
CA LEU A 125 -0.39 -5.98 -8.11
C LEU A 125 0.00 -6.56 -9.47
N TYR A 126 -0.72 -6.26 -10.55
CA TYR A 126 -0.35 -6.68 -11.90
C TYR A 126 1.04 -6.16 -12.29
N LEU A 127 1.34 -4.89 -12.02
CA LEU A 127 2.66 -4.31 -12.27
C LEU A 127 3.76 -4.97 -11.42
N ILE A 128 3.49 -5.29 -10.14
CA ILE A 128 4.40 -6.04 -9.26
C ILE A 128 4.71 -7.42 -9.86
N LEU A 129 3.67 -8.16 -10.25
CA LEU A 129 3.81 -9.52 -10.77
C LEU A 129 4.54 -9.57 -12.11
N THR A 130 4.36 -8.55 -12.97
CA THR A 130 4.98 -8.50 -14.30
C THR A 130 6.39 -7.91 -14.30
N SER A 131 6.73 -7.04 -13.34
CA SER A 131 8.04 -6.38 -13.28
C SER A 131 9.03 -7.01 -12.29
N GLY A 132 8.54 -7.92 -11.44
CA GLY A 132 9.25 -8.43 -10.28
C GLY A 132 9.26 -7.41 -9.13
N ILE A 133 9.04 -7.89 -7.91
CA ILE A 133 8.92 -7.02 -6.74
C ILE A 133 10.23 -6.26 -6.42
N GLU A 134 11.37 -6.85 -6.74
CA GLU A 134 12.69 -6.23 -6.57
C GLU A 134 12.88 -5.00 -7.47
N GLY A 135 12.19 -4.96 -8.62
CA GLY A 135 12.24 -3.86 -9.56
C GLY A 135 11.62 -2.56 -9.07
N TRP A 136 10.94 -2.55 -7.92
CA TRP A 136 10.27 -1.39 -7.33
C TRP A 136 11.12 -0.62 -6.32
N ALA A 137 12.22 -1.20 -5.83
CA ALA A 137 13.19 -0.50 -4.99
C ALA A 137 14.17 0.37 -5.78
N GLU A 138 14.06 0.34 -7.12
CA GLU A 138 14.73 1.26 -8.03
C GLU A 138 13.67 2.20 -8.64
N PRO A 139 13.91 3.52 -8.68
CA PRO A 139 12.98 4.44 -9.32
C PRO A 139 12.91 4.12 -10.82
N LYS A 140 11.85 3.42 -11.24
CA LYS A 140 11.65 3.03 -12.65
C LYS A 140 10.72 3.94 -13.45
N ILE A 141 10.22 5.02 -12.86
CA ILE A 141 9.32 5.94 -13.57
C ILE A 141 10.03 7.27 -13.78
N ASP A 142 10.54 7.42 -15.00
CA ASP A 142 10.79 8.74 -15.58
C ASP A 142 9.45 9.46 -15.65
N LEU A 143 9.31 10.53 -14.86
CA LEU A 143 8.12 11.38 -14.75
C LEU A 143 7.79 12.10 -16.07
N ASN A 144 8.61 11.95 -17.11
CA ASN A 144 8.41 12.54 -18.44
C ASN A 144 7.62 11.66 -19.42
N ARG A 145 7.11 10.48 -19.03
CA ARG A 145 6.09 9.77 -19.83
C ARG A 145 4.71 10.37 -19.59
N GLU A 146 4.57 11.65 -19.94
CA GLU A 146 3.29 12.22 -20.32
C GLU A 146 2.80 11.55 -21.61
N HIS A 147 1.50 11.27 -21.64
CA HIS A 147 0.68 11.10 -22.84
C HIS A 147 1.18 10.08 -23.89
N ASN A 148 0.71 8.84 -23.80
CA ASN A 148 0.17 8.10 -24.95
C ASN A 148 -0.39 6.74 -24.50
N ILE A 149 -1.69 6.71 -24.25
CA ILE A 149 -2.51 5.50 -24.47
C ILE A 149 -3.60 5.96 -25.46
N PRO A 150 -3.80 5.24 -26.57
CA PRO A 150 -4.68 5.65 -27.68
C PRO A 150 -6.15 5.84 -27.29
#